data_AF-A0A7K1U0B4-F1
#
_entry.id   AF-A0A7K1U0B4-F1
#
_cell.length_a   1.000
_cell.length_b   1.000
_cell.length_c   1.000
_cell.angle_alpha   90.00
_cell.angle_beta   90.00
_cell.angle_gamma   90.00
#
_symmetry.space_group_name_H-M   'P 1'
#
loop_
_entity.id
_entity.type
_entity.pdbx_description
1 polymer ?
#
loop_
_entity_poly.entity_id
_entity_poly.type
_entity_poly.pdbx_seq_one_letter_code
_entity_poly.pdbx_strand_id
1 'polypeptide(L)'
;MLKRKRQRQYLLKRQLDIQHQLHDFAESGSQEALHKLRVEVKKIKAVIKLYKGRKTAIELKSVREMFHHAGMIREAGINLQIVKQFHISYPAFTANAKRIIQKESERFRLDMAHYDKQIRSMIKSLTKLLHPIRNSDINDWVTRQLRKIAAIVTTSSTNKFHSARKRIKNLIYVHGIFHKRLAAVLPLNIDYLGQMQDVIGRWHDTEVAVELLGAHPSANIGKLQKEKDKAENAIHTISDRFWSKVFNVS
;
A
#
# COMPACT_ATOMS: atom_id res chain seq x y z
N MET A 1 -16.35 9.37 18.29
CA MET A 1 -15.24 8.55 18.81
C MET A 1 -15.19 7.23 18.05
N LEU A 2 -14.02 6.69 17.74
CA LEU A 2 -13.91 5.34 17.19
C LEU A 2 -13.97 4.32 18.34
N LYS A 3 -15.10 3.61 18.47
CA LYS A 3 -15.37 2.67 19.57
C LYS A 3 -14.55 1.38 19.45
N ARG A 4 -14.13 0.81 20.59
CA ARG A 4 -13.41 -0.49 20.68
C ARG A 4 -14.11 -1.63 19.92
N LYS A 5 -15.45 -1.74 20.03
CA LYS A 5 -16.25 -2.75 19.32
C LYS A 5 -16.06 -2.70 17.80
N ARG A 6 -16.09 -1.50 17.22
CA ARG A 6 -15.89 -1.28 15.77
C ARG A 6 -14.47 -1.65 15.34
N GLN A 7 -13.47 -1.27 16.14
CA GLN A 7 -12.07 -1.62 15.88
C GLN A 7 -11.87 -3.15 15.89
N ARG A 8 -12.43 -3.84 16.88
CA ARG A 8 -12.38 -5.30 16.99
C ARG A 8 -13.04 -5.98 15.79
N GLN A 9 -14.25 -5.57 15.42
CA GLN A 9 -14.96 -6.09 14.25
C GLN A 9 -14.15 -5.89 12.96
N TYR A 10 -13.54 -4.71 12.79
CA TYR A 10 -12.67 -4.45 11.65
C TYR A 10 -11.48 -5.43 11.63
N LEU A 11 -10.73 -5.56 12.75
CA LEU A 11 -9.57 -6.45 12.80
C LEU A 11 -9.93 -7.93 12.55
N LEU A 12 -11.04 -8.41 13.11
CA LEU A 12 -11.51 -9.79 12.86
C LEU A 12 -11.91 -10.01 11.41
N LYS A 13 -12.58 -9.03 10.78
CA LYS A 13 -12.86 -9.10 9.34
C LYS A 13 -11.57 -9.21 8.51
N ARG A 14 -10.59 -8.34 8.80
CA ARG A 14 -9.28 -8.36 8.11
C ARG A 14 -8.53 -9.67 8.34
N GLN A 15 -8.64 -10.25 9.54
CA GLN A 15 -8.07 -11.58 9.82
C GLN A 15 -8.63 -12.62 8.86
N LEU A 16 -9.96 -12.74 8.77
CA LEU A 16 -10.63 -13.70 7.89
C LEU A 16 -10.24 -13.48 6.42
N ASP A 17 -10.23 -12.22 5.97
CA ASP A 17 -9.82 -11.88 4.61
C ASP A 17 -8.37 -12.30 4.33
N ILE A 18 -7.43 -12.05 5.26
CA ILE A 18 -6.03 -12.49 5.10
C ILE A 18 -5.94 -14.01 5.03
N GLN A 19 -6.64 -14.73 5.90
CA GLN A 19 -6.61 -16.19 5.94
C GLN A 19 -7.16 -16.79 4.65
N HIS A 20 -8.29 -16.28 4.17
CA HIS A 20 -8.84 -16.68 2.88
C HIS A 20 -7.81 -16.45 1.75
N GLN A 21 -7.23 -15.26 1.65
CA GLN A 21 -6.27 -14.96 0.58
C GLN A 21 -4.92 -15.71 0.74
N LEU A 22 -4.58 -16.12 1.95
CA LEU A 22 -3.41 -16.96 2.25
C LEU A 22 -3.63 -18.36 1.67
N HIS A 23 -4.79 -18.96 1.95
CA HIS A 23 -5.17 -20.27 1.39
C HIS A 23 -5.32 -20.22 -0.13
N ASP A 24 -6.06 -19.23 -0.65
CA ASP A 24 -6.26 -19.04 -2.09
C ASP A 24 -4.93 -18.90 -2.84
N PHE A 25 -3.98 -18.12 -2.31
CA PHE A 25 -2.64 -18.05 -2.91
C PHE A 25 -1.87 -19.38 -2.80
N ALA A 26 -1.97 -20.09 -1.68
CA ALA A 26 -1.25 -21.34 -1.49
C ALA A 26 -1.72 -22.44 -2.45
N GLU A 27 -3.02 -22.47 -2.74
CA GLU A 27 -3.64 -23.43 -3.66
C GLU A 27 -3.43 -23.05 -5.12
N SER A 28 -3.70 -21.79 -5.48
CA SER A 28 -3.74 -21.35 -6.88
C SER A 28 -2.45 -20.71 -7.40
N GLY A 29 -1.57 -20.21 -6.53
CA GLY A 29 -0.46 -19.33 -6.90
C GLY A 29 -0.88 -17.96 -7.45
N SER A 30 -2.15 -17.57 -7.28
CA SER A 30 -2.73 -16.36 -7.89
C SER A 30 -2.07 -15.07 -7.40
N GLN A 31 -1.51 -14.29 -8.34
CA GLN A 31 -0.96 -12.96 -8.04
C GLN A 31 -2.01 -12.00 -7.48
N GLU A 32 -3.28 -12.18 -7.83
CA GLU A 32 -4.37 -11.37 -7.30
C GLU A 32 -4.68 -11.72 -5.83
N ALA A 33 -4.67 -13.02 -5.48
CA ALA A 33 -4.81 -13.46 -4.09
C ALA A 33 -3.69 -12.88 -3.23
N LEU A 34 -2.45 -12.93 -3.72
CA LEU A 34 -1.30 -12.34 -3.04
C LEU A 34 -1.41 -10.81 -2.91
N HIS A 35 -1.92 -10.15 -3.95
CA HIS A 35 -2.16 -8.70 -3.92
C HIS A 35 -3.17 -8.34 -2.82
N LYS A 36 -4.31 -9.01 -2.79
CA LYS A 36 -5.36 -8.82 -1.78
C LYS A 36 -4.84 -9.12 -0.37
N LEU A 37 -4.13 -10.23 -0.17
CA LEU A 37 -3.47 -10.56 1.11
C LEU A 37 -2.60 -9.39 1.59
N ARG A 38 -1.74 -8.85 0.72
CA ARG A 38 -0.88 -7.70 1.05
C ARG A 38 -1.67 -6.45 1.38
N VAL A 39 -2.79 -6.20 0.70
CA VAL A 39 -3.68 -5.06 0.97
C VAL A 39 -4.30 -5.19 2.37
N GLU A 40 -4.78 -6.37 2.75
CA GLU A 40 -5.38 -6.59 4.06
C GLU A 40 -4.36 -6.44 5.21
N VAL A 41 -3.13 -6.95 5.03
CA VAL A 41 -2.03 -6.70 5.98
C VAL A 41 -1.69 -5.20 6.08
N LYS A 42 -1.67 -4.48 4.96
CA LYS A 42 -1.45 -3.02 4.95
C LYS A 42 -2.56 -2.26 5.68
N LYS A 43 -3.81 -2.71 5.58
CA LYS A 43 -4.94 -2.14 6.32
C LYS A 43 -4.76 -2.29 7.84
N ILE A 44 -4.36 -3.47 8.32
CA ILE A 44 -4.02 -3.68 9.74
C ILE A 44 -2.87 -2.75 10.16
N LYS A 45 -1.80 -2.68 9.36
CA LYS A 45 -0.66 -1.79 9.63
C LYS A 45 -1.05 -0.32 9.69
N ALA A 46 -1.99 0.12 8.86
CA ALA A 46 -2.51 1.48 8.89
C ALA A 46 -3.29 1.77 10.18
N VAL A 47 -4.13 0.83 10.63
CA VAL A 47 -4.82 0.90 11.92
C VAL A 47 -3.81 0.95 13.07
N ILE A 48 -2.74 0.15 13.04
CA ILE A 48 -1.67 0.18 14.05
C ILE A 48 -0.99 1.55 14.11
N LYS A 49 -0.74 2.21 12.98
CA LYS A 49 -0.16 3.56 12.92
C LYS A 49 -1.06 4.64 13.51
N LEU A 50 -2.37 4.39 13.63
CA LEU A 50 -3.29 5.28 14.32
C LEU A 50 -3.08 5.20 15.84
N TYR A 51 -2.73 4.03 16.37
CA TYR A 51 -2.33 3.87 17.78
C TYR A 51 -0.90 4.36 17.98
N LYS A 52 -0.74 5.50 18.66
CA LYS A 52 0.57 5.99 19.08
C LYS A 52 1.09 5.09 20.22
N GLY A 53 2.03 4.18 19.95
CA GLY A 53 2.65 3.38 21.02
C GLY A 53 3.70 2.35 20.58
N ARG A 54 4.74 2.12 21.40
CA ARG A 54 5.82 1.15 21.10
C ARG A 54 5.34 -0.31 21.09
N LYS A 55 4.34 -0.67 21.91
CA LYS A 55 3.83 -2.06 22.03
C LYS A 55 3.21 -2.58 20.72
N THR A 56 2.57 -1.73 19.92
CA THR A 56 1.94 -2.16 18.65
C THR A 56 2.94 -2.39 17.51
N ALA A 57 4.17 -1.85 17.61
CA ALA A 57 5.23 -2.11 16.65
C ALA A 57 5.85 -3.51 16.78
N ILE A 58 5.75 -4.12 17.96
CA ILE A 58 6.25 -5.48 18.24
C ILE A 58 5.37 -6.52 17.55
N GLU A 59 4.04 -6.35 17.59
CA GLU A 59 3.09 -7.30 17.00
C GLU A 59 3.26 -7.45 15.47
N LEU A 60 3.63 -6.38 14.76
CA LEU A 60 3.91 -6.42 13.33
C LEU A 60 5.18 -7.19 12.96
N LYS A 61 6.04 -7.52 13.93
CA LYS A 61 7.24 -8.34 13.66
C LYS A 61 6.85 -9.77 13.31
N SER A 62 5.77 -10.30 13.90
CA SER A 62 5.31 -11.67 13.66
C SER A 62 5.04 -11.91 12.17
N VAL A 63 4.19 -11.10 11.55
CA VAL A 63 3.82 -11.23 10.13
C VAL A 63 4.84 -10.62 9.14
N ARG A 64 6.02 -10.21 9.62
CA ARG A 64 7.01 -9.52 8.79
C ARG A 64 7.57 -10.42 7.70
N GLU A 65 7.87 -11.67 8.04
CA GLU A 65 8.42 -12.66 7.12
C GLU A 65 7.43 -12.98 5.99
N MET A 66 6.19 -13.34 6.32
CA MET A 66 5.11 -13.52 5.34
C MET A 66 4.99 -12.29 4.42
N PHE A 67 4.98 -11.08 4.99
CA PHE A 67 4.85 -9.86 4.19
C PHE A 67 6.07 -9.57 3.30
N HIS A 68 7.25 -10.04 3.69
CA HIS A 68 8.48 -9.95 2.93
C HIS A 68 8.45 -10.89 1.72
N HIS A 69 8.16 -12.18 1.92
CA HIS A 69 8.04 -13.16 0.83
C HIS A 69 6.94 -12.78 -0.16
N ALA A 70 5.75 -12.42 0.33
CA ALA A 70 4.68 -11.88 -0.52
C ALA A 70 5.13 -10.60 -1.26
N GLY A 71 6.02 -9.83 -0.66
CA GLY A 71 6.64 -8.65 -1.28
C GLY A 71 7.50 -9.01 -2.47
N MET A 72 8.44 -9.93 -2.29
CA MET A 72 9.36 -10.38 -3.33
C MET A 72 8.61 -10.97 -4.53
N ILE A 73 7.64 -11.84 -4.28
CA ILE A 73 6.81 -12.44 -5.34
C ILE A 73 6.05 -11.35 -6.11
N ARG A 74 5.38 -10.44 -5.40
CA ARG A 74 4.58 -9.38 -6.06
C ARG A 74 5.46 -8.40 -6.82
N GLU A 75 6.62 -8.03 -6.29
CA GLU A 75 7.56 -7.13 -6.95
C GLU A 75 8.11 -7.75 -8.23
N ALA A 76 8.57 -9.00 -8.19
CA ALA A 76 8.99 -9.73 -9.38
C ALA A 76 7.84 -9.85 -10.41
N GLY A 77 6.61 -10.08 -9.96
CA GLY A 77 5.42 -10.11 -10.82
C GLY A 77 5.11 -8.76 -11.48
N ILE A 78 5.21 -7.65 -10.74
CA ILE A 78 5.07 -6.29 -11.29
C ILE A 78 6.17 -6.03 -12.32
N ASN A 79 7.41 -6.40 -12.02
CA ASN A 79 8.53 -6.18 -12.92
C ASN A 79 8.35 -6.92 -14.25
N LEU A 80 7.85 -8.16 -14.22
CA LEU A 80 7.48 -8.89 -15.43
C LEU A 80 6.34 -8.21 -16.21
N GLN A 81 5.35 -7.64 -15.52
CA GLN A 81 4.27 -6.87 -16.15
C GLN A 81 4.81 -5.60 -16.83
N ILE A 82 5.72 -4.87 -16.19
CA ILE A 82 6.37 -3.67 -16.72
C ILE A 82 7.19 -4.02 -17.97
N VAL A 83 8.02 -5.07 -17.90
CA VAL A 83 8.82 -5.57 -19.04
C VAL A 83 7.92 -5.88 -20.23
N LYS A 84 6.79 -6.56 -20.00
CA LYS A 84 5.80 -6.86 -21.05
C LYS A 84 5.13 -5.59 -21.60
N GLN A 85 4.65 -4.71 -20.72
CA GLN A 85 3.93 -3.49 -21.06
C GLN A 85 4.76 -2.55 -21.95
N PHE A 86 6.06 -2.43 -21.65
CA PHE A 86 6.96 -1.54 -22.38
C PHE A 86 7.81 -2.26 -23.42
N HIS A 87 7.52 -3.53 -23.73
CA HIS A 87 8.23 -4.33 -24.74
C HIS A 87 9.76 -4.33 -24.53
N ILE A 88 10.19 -4.46 -23.27
CA ILE A 88 11.60 -4.47 -22.90
C ILE A 88 12.18 -5.86 -23.17
N SER A 89 13.18 -5.97 -24.04
CA SER A 89 13.89 -7.23 -24.25
C SER A 89 15.02 -7.37 -23.24
N TYR A 90 14.77 -8.10 -22.15
CA TYR A 90 15.80 -8.42 -21.17
C TYR A 90 15.64 -9.85 -20.62
N PRO A 91 16.14 -10.86 -21.34
CA PRO A 91 15.91 -12.28 -21.01
C PRO A 91 16.46 -12.69 -19.63
N ALA A 92 17.68 -12.26 -19.28
CA ALA A 92 18.30 -12.60 -17.99
C ALA A 92 17.50 -12.07 -16.80
N PHE A 93 17.02 -10.82 -16.88
CA PHE A 93 16.14 -10.23 -15.87
C PHE A 93 14.81 -10.98 -15.75
N THR A 94 14.20 -11.29 -16.89
CA THR A 94 12.93 -12.05 -16.95
C THR A 94 13.09 -13.43 -16.32
N ALA A 95 14.18 -14.14 -16.63
CA ALA A 95 14.49 -15.44 -16.04
C ALA A 95 14.71 -15.34 -14.52
N ASN A 96 15.44 -14.33 -14.06
CA ASN A 96 15.66 -14.10 -12.64
C ASN A 96 14.34 -13.78 -11.90
N ALA A 97 13.49 -12.92 -12.46
CA ALA A 97 12.19 -12.60 -11.87
C ALA A 97 11.27 -13.82 -11.77
N LYS A 98 11.22 -14.66 -12.81
CA LYS A 98 10.49 -15.95 -12.78
C LYS A 98 11.02 -16.88 -11.70
N ARG A 99 12.35 -17.00 -11.57
CA ARG A 99 13.00 -17.80 -10.53
C ARG A 99 12.66 -17.30 -9.12
N ILE A 100 12.64 -15.99 -8.89
CA ILE A 100 12.19 -15.39 -7.62
C ILE A 100 10.73 -15.77 -7.34
N ILE A 101 9.83 -15.58 -8.31
CA ILE A 101 8.42 -15.94 -8.13
C ILE A 101 8.28 -17.41 -7.75
N GLN A 102 8.95 -18.32 -8.47
CA GLN A 102 8.87 -19.75 -8.19
C GLN A 102 9.39 -20.08 -6.78
N LYS A 103 10.65 -19.73 -6.50
CA LYS A 103 11.32 -20.05 -5.23
C LYS A 103 10.57 -19.48 -4.03
N GLU A 104 10.19 -18.20 -4.10
CA GLU A 104 9.52 -17.54 -2.99
C GLU A 104 8.08 -18.04 -2.83
N SER A 105 7.38 -18.42 -3.91
CA SER A 105 6.04 -19.02 -3.81
C SER A 105 6.08 -20.43 -3.21
N GLU A 106 7.10 -21.24 -3.55
CA GLU A 106 7.33 -22.54 -2.92
C GLU A 106 7.55 -22.38 -1.41
N ARG A 107 8.48 -21.50 -1.01
CA ARG A 107 8.71 -21.20 0.41
C ARG A 107 7.46 -20.68 1.11
N PHE A 108 6.75 -19.75 0.49
CA PHE A 108 5.52 -19.18 1.06
C PHE A 108 4.45 -20.24 1.31
N ARG A 109 4.35 -21.24 0.42
CA ARG A 109 3.42 -22.38 0.57
C ARG A 109 3.84 -23.32 1.71
N LEU A 110 5.12 -23.63 1.82
CA LEU A 110 5.65 -24.46 2.91
C LEU A 110 5.38 -23.84 4.29
N ASP A 111 5.46 -22.52 4.40
CA ASP A 111 5.25 -21.78 5.65
C ASP A 111 3.78 -21.40 5.91
N MET A 112 2.82 -21.84 5.08
CA MET A 112 1.43 -21.38 5.15
C MET A 112 0.81 -21.57 6.55
N ALA A 113 0.94 -22.76 7.14
CA ALA A 113 0.39 -23.05 8.47
C ALA A 113 1.05 -22.19 9.56
N HIS A 114 2.35 -21.92 9.41
CA HIS A 114 3.08 -21.02 10.30
C HIS A 114 2.55 -19.58 10.21
N TYR A 115 2.36 -19.06 8.99
CA TYR A 115 1.82 -17.73 8.75
C TYR A 115 0.39 -17.58 9.29
N ASP A 116 -0.49 -18.57 9.09
CA ASP A 116 -1.85 -18.55 9.65
C ASP A 116 -1.82 -18.41 11.18
N LYS A 117 -0.99 -19.21 11.86
CA LYS A 117 -0.79 -19.13 13.31
C LYS A 117 -0.29 -17.75 13.75
N GLN A 118 0.69 -17.18 13.03
CA GLN A 118 1.20 -15.84 13.32
C GLN A 118 0.11 -14.77 13.18
N ILE A 119 -0.71 -14.82 12.11
CA ILE A 119 -1.81 -13.88 11.88
C ILE A 119 -2.84 -13.95 13.02
N ARG A 120 -3.27 -15.16 13.41
CA ARG A 120 -4.21 -15.37 14.53
C ARG A 120 -3.65 -14.79 15.83
N SER A 121 -2.37 -15.07 16.12
CA SER A 121 -1.70 -14.59 17.31
C SER A 121 -1.61 -13.06 17.33
N MET A 122 -1.15 -12.45 16.23
CA MET A 122 -1.05 -11.00 16.07
C MET A 122 -2.41 -10.32 16.30
N ILE A 123 -3.49 -10.83 15.68
CA ILE A 123 -4.82 -10.25 15.86
C ILE A 123 -5.32 -10.41 17.29
N LYS A 124 -5.11 -11.58 17.91
CA LYS A 124 -5.43 -11.81 19.33
C LYS A 124 -4.73 -10.81 20.23
N SER A 125 -3.44 -10.55 20.03
CA SER A 125 -2.70 -9.54 20.79
C SER A 125 -3.19 -8.12 20.52
N LEU A 126 -3.38 -7.74 19.26
CA LEU A 126 -3.87 -6.41 18.89
C LEU A 126 -5.25 -6.13 19.50
N THR A 127 -6.15 -7.10 19.53
CA THR A 127 -7.50 -6.93 20.11
C THR A 127 -7.48 -6.67 21.62
N LYS A 128 -6.46 -7.15 22.34
CA LYS A 128 -6.24 -6.85 23.76
C LYS A 128 -5.78 -5.41 23.99
N LEU A 129 -5.07 -4.81 23.03
CA LEU A 129 -4.54 -3.44 23.12
C LEU A 129 -5.55 -2.35 22.72
N LEU A 130 -6.72 -2.74 22.21
CA LEU A 130 -7.72 -1.80 21.70
C LEU A 130 -8.33 -0.95 22.82
N HIS A 131 -8.34 0.36 22.59
CA HIS A 131 -9.04 1.34 23.39
C HIS A 131 -9.78 2.32 22.48
N PRO A 132 -10.87 2.98 22.96
CA PRO A 132 -11.56 3.99 22.18
C PRO A 132 -10.60 5.14 21.77
N ILE A 133 -10.70 5.59 20.53
CA ILE A 133 -9.88 6.72 20.02
C ILE A 133 -10.78 7.95 19.85
N ARG A 134 -10.39 9.07 20.48
CA ARG A 134 -11.16 10.32 20.45
C ARG A 134 -11.16 10.92 19.04
N ASN A 135 -12.19 11.70 18.72
CA ASN A 135 -12.28 12.35 17.41
C ASN A 135 -11.13 13.35 17.19
N SER A 136 -10.73 14.09 18.22
CA SER A 136 -9.60 15.01 18.18
C SER A 136 -8.29 14.28 17.83
N ASP A 137 -8.01 13.13 18.45
CA ASP A 137 -6.80 12.35 18.14
C ASP A 137 -6.75 11.89 16.68
N ILE A 138 -7.90 11.47 16.15
CA ILE A 138 -8.06 11.07 14.74
C ILE A 138 -7.83 12.28 13.85
N ASN A 139 -8.45 13.42 14.17
CA ASN A 139 -8.31 14.66 13.41
C ASN A 139 -6.85 15.13 13.36
N ASP A 140 -6.18 15.16 14.50
CA ASP A 140 -4.78 15.52 14.58
C ASP A 140 -3.90 14.58 13.77
N TRP A 141 -4.19 13.27 13.80
CA TRP A 141 -3.44 12.30 13.02
C TRP A 141 -3.63 12.50 11.52
N VAL A 142 -4.87 12.70 11.07
CA VAL A 142 -5.19 12.95 9.66
C VAL A 142 -4.53 14.25 9.19
N THR A 143 -4.73 15.35 9.92
CA THR A 143 -4.13 16.66 9.60
C THR A 143 -2.61 16.57 9.49
N ARG A 144 -1.94 15.85 10.40
CA ARG A 144 -0.50 15.59 10.29
C ARG A 144 -0.11 14.78 9.05
N GLN A 145 -0.91 13.80 8.63
CA GLN A 145 -0.62 13.07 7.38
C GLN A 145 -0.84 13.97 6.16
N LEU A 146 -1.92 14.74 6.12
CA LEU A 146 -2.24 15.65 5.01
C LEU A 146 -1.16 16.72 4.84
N ARG A 147 -0.71 17.36 5.92
CA ARG A 147 0.41 18.33 5.86
C ARG A 147 1.67 17.71 5.25
N LYS A 148 1.99 16.46 5.63
CA LYS A 148 3.16 15.75 5.08
C LYS A 148 2.97 15.33 3.62
N ILE A 149 1.73 15.08 3.18
CA ILE A 149 1.43 14.81 1.77
C ILE A 149 1.57 16.11 0.98
N ALA A 150 0.90 17.19 1.42
CA ALA A 150 0.95 18.50 0.80
C ALA A 150 2.40 18.96 0.59
N ALA A 151 3.23 18.93 1.63
CA ALA A 151 4.65 19.32 1.55
C ALA A 151 5.46 18.55 0.48
N ILE A 152 5.02 17.36 0.08
CA ILE A 152 5.67 16.57 -0.99
C ILE A 152 5.03 16.88 -2.34
N VAL A 153 3.70 16.86 -2.43
CA VAL A 153 3.00 16.89 -3.73
C VAL A 153 2.84 18.30 -4.29
N THR A 154 2.93 19.32 -3.45
CA THR A 154 2.89 20.74 -3.87
C THR A 154 4.28 21.33 -4.09
N THR A 155 5.34 20.54 -3.90
CA THR A 155 6.72 20.96 -4.19
C THR A 155 7.25 20.18 -5.39
N SER A 156 8.25 20.71 -6.10
CA SER A 156 8.88 20.03 -7.26
C SER A 156 9.83 18.89 -6.87
N SER A 157 9.75 18.37 -5.65
CA SER A 157 10.65 17.33 -5.13
C SER A 157 10.11 15.93 -5.46
N THR A 158 10.38 15.48 -6.68
CA THR A 158 9.87 14.22 -7.25
C THR A 158 10.33 12.97 -6.52
N ASN A 159 11.54 12.99 -5.97
CA ASN A 159 12.15 11.89 -5.20
C ASN A 159 11.34 11.43 -3.97
N LYS A 160 10.31 12.19 -3.56
CA LYS A 160 9.48 11.88 -2.40
C LYS A 160 8.06 11.43 -2.74
N PHE A 161 7.63 11.41 -4.01
CA PHE A 161 6.26 11.03 -4.38
C PHE A 161 5.87 9.63 -3.89
N HIS A 162 6.78 8.66 -3.95
CA HIS A 162 6.55 7.32 -3.41
C HIS A 162 6.16 7.35 -1.91
N SER A 163 6.77 8.25 -1.13
CA SER A 163 6.45 8.42 0.29
C SER A 163 5.09 9.10 0.51
N ALA A 164 4.70 10.07 -0.34
CA ALA A 164 3.36 10.65 -0.34
C ALA A 164 2.30 9.60 -0.65
N ARG A 165 2.50 8.78 -1.69
CA ARG A 165 1.61 7.66 -2.03
C ARG A 165 1.42 6.70 -0.86
N LYS A 166 2.49 6.33 -0.14
CA LYS A 166 2.39 5.50 1.06
C LYS A 166 1.52 6.15 2.14
N ARG A 167 1.58 7.47 2.31
CA ARG A 167 0.75 8.21 3.29
C ARG A 167 -0.71 8.25 2.87
N ILE A 168 -0.98 8.55 1.60
CA ILE A 168 -2.33 8.54 1.03
C ILE A 168 -2.99 7.17 1.22
N LYS A 169 -2.29 6.07 0.88
CA LYS A 169 -2.80 4.72 1.13
C LYS A 169 -3.15 4.47 2.61
N ASN A 170 -2.30 4.91 3.54
CA ASN A 170 -2.62 4.77 4.97
C ASN A 170 -3.87 5.57 5.36
N LEU A 171 -4.06 6.78 4.82
CA LEU A 171 -5.26 7.59 5.06
C LEU A 171 -6.51 6.88 4.56
N ILE A 172 -6.49 6.38 3.32
CA ILE A 172 -7.62 5.63 2.72
C ILE A 172 -7.94 4.38 3.56
N TYR A 173 -6.93 3.63 3.99
CA TYR A 173 -7.14 2.43 4.81
C TYR A 173 -7.69 2.76 6.21
N VAL A 174 -7.19 3.82 6.85
CA VAL A 174 -7.73 4.28 8.14
C VAL A 174 -9.15 4.82 7.96
N HIS A 175 -9.46 5.54 6.89
CA HIS A 175 -10.82 6.00 6.63
C HIS A 175 -11.80 4.81 6.55
N GLY A 176 -11.38 3.69 5.96
CA GLY A 176 -12.18 2.47 5.86
C GLY A 176 -12.63 1.83 7.19
N ILE A 177 -12.02 2.19 8.34
CA ILE A 177 -12.49 1.72 9.66
C ILE A 177 -13.60 2.62 10.24
N PHE A 178 -13.73 3.86 9.76
CA PHE A 178 -14.66 4.82 10.30
C PHE A 178 -16.11 4.35 10.11
N HIS A 179 -16.99 4.84 10.97
CA HIS A 179 -18.44 4.69 10.84
C HIS A 179 -19.00 5.99 10.24
N LYS A 180 -20.20 5.94 9.65
CA LYS A 180 -20.81 7.08 8.93
C LYS A 180 -20.69 8.41 9.67
N ARG A 181 -21.03 8.46 10.97
CA ARG A 181 -20.93 9.69 11.79
C ARG A 181 -19.51 10.23 11.91
N LEU A 182 -18.50 9.37 12.07
CA LEU A 182 -17.10 9.81 12.13
C LEU A 182 -16.56 10.25 10.77
N ALA A 183 -16.97 9.58 9.69
CA ALA A 183 -16.63 10.00 8.34
C ALA A 183 -17.24 11.38 7.99
N ALA A 184 -18.45 11.66 8.46
CA ALA A 184 -19.10 12.96 8.26
C ALA A 184 -18.39 14.11 8.99
N VAL A 185 -17.82 13.86 10.18
CA VAL A 185 -17.06 14.88 10.94
C VAL A 185 -15.68 15.14 10.31
N LEU A 186 -15.21 14.23 9.44
CA LEU A 186 -13.90 14.32 8.82
C LEU A 186 -14.02 14.06 7.31
N PRO A 187 -14.65 15.00 6.57
CA PRO A 187 -15.06 14.79 5.18
C PRO A 187 -13.85 14.84 4.25
N LEU A 188 -13.07 13.76 4.24
CA LEU A 188 -12.00 13.57 3.27
C LEU A 188 -12.62 13.19 1.93
N ASN A 189 -12.19 13.87 0.87
CA ASN A 189 -12.43 13.41 -0.48
C ASN A 189 -11.54 12.18 -0.76
N ILE A 190 -12.06 10.99 -0.45
CA ILE A 190 -11.36 9.72 -0.67
C ILE A 190 -11.16 9.43 -2.15
N ASP A 191 -12.09 9.87 -3.00
CA ASP A 191 -11.99 9.68 -4.45
C ASP A 191 -10.83 10.49 -5.03
N TYR A 192 -10.69 11.75 -4.62
CA TYR A 192 -9.53 12.58 -4.96
C TYR A 192 -8.22 11.97 -4.47
N LEU A 193 -8.16 11.51 -3.21
CA LEU A 193 -6.99 10.81 -2.69
C LEU A 193 -6.69 9.52 -3.47
N GLY A 194 -7.75 8.81 -3.93
CA GLY A 194 -7.67 7.66 -4.82
C GLY A 194 -7.07 8.01 -6.17
N GLN A 195 -7.57 9.05 -6.84
CA GLN A 195 -7.00 9.52 -8.10
C GLN A 195 -5.53 9.94 -7.94
N MET A 196 -5.19 10.67 -6.88
CA MET A 196 -3.82 11.11 -6.62
C MET A 196 -2.85 9.93 -6.42
N GLN A 197 -3.21 8.91 -5.63
CA GLN A 197 -2.32 7.75 -5.43
C GLN A 197 -2.16 6.90 -6.69
N ASP A 198 -3.11 6.97 -7.63
CA ASP A 198 -3.07 6.27 -8.91
C ASP A 198 -2.18 7.02 -9.91
N VAL A 199 -2.27 8.35 -9.97
CA VAL A 199 -1.34 9.19 -10.75
C VAL A 199 0.10 8.99 -10.28
N ILE A 200 0.35 9.06 -8.96
CA ILE A 200 1.69 8.78 -8.40
C ILE A 200 2.11 7.32 -8.65
N GLY A 201 1.15 6.39 -8.70
CA GLY A 201 1.41 4.99 -9.06
C GLY A 201 1.97 4.86 -10.47
N ARG A 202 1.33 5.48 -11.45
CA ARG A 202 1.78 5.49 -12.85
C ARG A 202 3.17 6.09 -13.00
N TRP A 203 3.43 7.22 -12.35
CA TRP A 203 4.75 7.84 -12.33
C TRP A 203 5.83 6.88 -11.78
N HIS A 204 5.54 6.16 -10.70
CA HIS A 204 6.49 5.21 -10.12
C HIS A 204 6.72 4.00 -11.02
N ASP A 205 5.68 3.49 -11.68
CA ASP A 205 5.82 2.37 -12.61
C ASP A 205 6.68 2.78 -13.83
N THR A 206 6.55 4.02 -14.31
CA THR A 206 7.43 4.58 -15.36
C THR A 206 8.86 4.81 -14.88
N GLU A 207 9.05 5.25 -13.62
CA GLU A 207 10.38 5.41 -13.02
C GLU A 207 11.12 4.08 -12.94
N VAL A 208 10.45 3.02 -12.47
CA VAL A 208 11.00 1.65 -12.45
C VAL A 208 11.33 1.17 -13.86
N ALA A 209 10.47 1.43 -14.85
CA ALA A 209 10.74 1.06 -16.24
C ALA A 209 11.99 1.76 -16.81
N VAL A 210 12.17 3.05 -16.51
CA VAL A 210 13.36 3.82 -16.90
C VAL A 210 14.61 3.26 -16.24
N GLU A 211 14.57 2.94 -14.94
CA GLU A 211 15.71 2.33 -14.23
C GLU A 211 16.12 0.98 -14.84
N LEU A 212 15.13 0.14 -15.19
CA LEU A 212 15.38 -1.16 -15.83
C LEU A 212 16.06 -1.02 -17.20
N LEU A 213 15.75 0.04 -17.95
CA LEU A 213 16.36 0.33 -19.25
C LEU A 213 17.65 1.14 -19.17
N GLY A 214 17.85 1.96 -18.14
CA GLY A 214 19.11 2.65 -17.91
C GLY A 214 20.26 1.66 -17.72
N ALA A 215 19.97 0.48 -17.18
CA ALA A 215 20.91 -0.64 -17.09
C ALA A 215 21.18 -1.33 -18.44
N HIS A 216 20.33 -1.14 -19.46
CA HIS A 216 20.42 -1.76 -20.79
C HIS A 216 19.77 -0.87 -21.87
N PRO A 217 20.55 -0.01 -22.54
CA PRO A 217 19.99 0.97 -23.46
C PRO A 217 19.24 0.30 -24.61
N SER A 218 17.91 0.44 -24.60
CA SER A 218 17.05 0.11 -25.73
C SER A 218 16.55 1.39 -26.42
N ALA A 219 16.10 1.26 -27.66
CA ALA A 219 15.61 2.37 -28.49
C ALA A 219 14.41 3.15 -27.91
N ASN A 220 13.81 2.70 -26.80
CA ASN A 220 12.57 3.25 -26.24
C ASN A 220 12.73 4.17 -25.00
N ILE A 221 13.96 4.45 -24.54
CA ILE A 221 14.19 5.28 -23.34
C ILE A 221 13.55 6.67 -23.46
N GLY A 222 13.69 7.33 -24.62
CA GLY A 222 13.13 8.67 -24.83
C GLY A 222 11.60 8.73 -24.71
N LYS A 223 10.89 7.66 -25.13
CA LYS A 223 9.43 7.57 -24.98
C LYS A 223 9.03 7.41 -23.52
N LEU A 224 9.76 6.59 -22.77
CA LEU A 224 9.51 6.37 -21.34
C LEU A 224 9.80 7.62 -20.50
N GLN A 225 10.85 8.37 -20.85
CA GLN A 225 11.12 9.63 -20.19
C GLN A 225 9.98 10.62 -20.40
N LYS A 226 9.45 10.74 -21.64
CA LYS A 226 8.26 11.57 -21.92
C LYS A 226 7.02 11.14 -21.13
N GLU A 227 6.78 9.82 -20.98
CA GLU A 227 5.67 9.31 -20.17
C GLU A 227 5.86 9.61 -18.67
N LYS A 228 7.11 9.53 -18.17
CA LYS A 228 7.45 9.91 -16.79
C LYS A 228 7.17 11.40 -16.57
N ASP A 229 7.65 12.27 -17.46
CA ASP A 229 7.44 13.72 -17.38
C ASP A 229 5.94 14.08 -17.45
N LYS A 230 5.18 13.38 -18.30
CA LYS A 230 3.72 13.51 -18.38
C LYS A 230 3.02 13.10 -17.07
N ALA A 231 3.44 11.98 -16.48
CA ALA A 231 2.90 11.52 -15.21
C ALA A 231 3.25 12.49 -14.07
N GLU A 232 4.45 13.06 -14.07
CA GLU A 232 4.89 14.09 -13.14
C GLU A 232 4.05 15.37 -13.25
N ASN A 233 3.87 15.89 -14.47
CA ASN A 233 2.99 17.02 -14.72
C ASN A 233 1.56 16.75 -14.23
N ALA A 234 1.04 15.54 -14.45
CA ALA A 234 -0.28 15.15 -13.94
C ALA A 234 -0.34 15.16 -12.40
N ILE A 235 0.75 14.82 -11.69
CA ILE A 235 0.84 14.94 -10.22
C ILE A 235 0.74 16.41 -9.82
N HIS A 236 1.43 17.31 -10.50
CA HIS A 236 1.34 18.75 -10.21
C HIS A 236 -0.06 19.30 -10.47
N THR A 237 -0.67 18.97 -11.60
CA THR A 237 -2.04 19.37 -11.93
C THR A 237 -3.06 18.87 -10.91
N ILE A 238 -3.00 17.59 -10.51
CA ILE A 238 -3.96 17.07 -9.52
C ILE A 238 -3.71 17.68 -8.13
N SER A 239 -2.45 17.98 -7.79
CA SER A 239 -2.06 18.56 -6.50
C SER A 239 -2.37 20.05 -6.37
N ASP A 240 -2.63 20.75 -7.48
CA ASP A 240 -3.08 22.13 -7.43
C ASP A 240 -4.34 22.27 -6.56
N ARG A 241 -4.40 23.33 -5.75
CA ARG A 241 -5.45 23.54 -4.73
C ARG A 241 -5.68 22.31 -3.83
N PHE A 242 -4.60 21.62 -3.45
CA PHE A 242 -4.64 20.38 -2.63
C PHE A 242 -5.63 20.44 -1.47
N TRP A 243 -5.60 21.53 -0.69
CA TRP A 243 -6.43 21.68 0.50
C TRP A 243 -7.92 21.83 0.19
N SER A 244 -8.28 22.56 -0.87
CA SER A 244 -9.67 22.67 -1.34
C SER A 244 -10.19 21.31 -1.80
N LYS A 245 -9.41 20.60 -2.62
CA LYS A 245 -9.79 19.29 -3.20
C LYS A 245 -9.91 18.20 -2.13
N VAL A 246 -9.02 18.16 -1.13
CA VAL A 246 -9.03 17.09 -0.12
C VAL A 246 -10.19 17.18 0.87
N PHE A 247 -10.78 18.36 1.05
CA PHE A 247 -11.90 18.59 1.95
C PHE A 247 -13.23 18.87 1.23
N ASN A 248 -13.28 18.78 -0.11
CA ASN A 248 -14.44 19.18 -0.92
C ASN A 248 -14.93 20.61 -0.61
N VAL A 249 -13.99 21.51 -0.31
CA VAL A 249 -14.31 22.94 -0.15
C VAL A 249 -14.21 23.55 -1.55
N SER A 250 -15.37 23.77 -2.17
CA SER A 250 -15.50 24.48 -3.45
C SER A 250 -14.95 25.89 -3.36
#